data_AF-A0A4Q3AIV3-F1
#
_entry.id   AF-A0A4Q3AIV3-F1
#
_cell.length_a   1.000
_cell.length_b   1.000
_cell.length_c   1.000
_cell.angle_alpha   90.00
_cell.angle_beta   90.00
_cell.angle_gamma   90.00
#
_symmetry.space_group_name_H-M   'P 1'
#
loop_
_entity.id
_entity.type
_entity.pdbx_description
1 polymer ?
#
loop_
_entity_poly.entity_id
_entity_poly.type
_entity_poly.pdbx_seq_one_letter_code
_entity_poly.pdbx_strand_id
1 'polypeptide(L)'
;MSIPTSTLRTSLLHAALFTATAASGAEVYFNTVALTTTEVTTPANWVGGVFPGTGDIAGWMTDADPVTAGGQESRGGVLTVASPVTWLGLRHEDSVGAMTLTGSPITLGASGITEVRWEPLTIQNSITLAASQTWTNTAVFNATGVISGGFGLTKSGSGVLTVGNANTYT
;
A
#
# COMPACT_ATOMS: atom_id res chain seq x y z
N MET A 1 71.42 -4.33 20.30
CA MET A 1 70.41 -5.38 20.09
C MET A 1 69.06 -4.69 20.03
N SER A 2 68.57 -4.38 18.84
CA SER A 2 67.38 -3.55 18.62
C SER A 2 66.18 -4.44 18.34
N ILE A 3 65.08 -4.25 19.06
CA ILE A 3 63.83 -5.00 18.91
C ILE A 3 62.95 -4.25 17.90
N PRO A 4 62.40 -4.89 16.86
CA PRO A 4 61.43 -4.23 15.99
C PRO A 4 60.03 -4.25 16.63
N THR A 5 59.40 -3.08 16.69
CA THR A 5 57.98 -2.91 17.03
C THR A 5 57.11 -3.28 15.84
N SER A 6 56.38 -4.40 15.95
CA SER A 6 55.35 -4.82 15.01
C SER A 6 54.09 -3.97 15.22
N THR A 7 53.69 -3.18 14.21
CA THR A 7 52.43 -2.45 14.22
C THR A 7 51.31 -3.38 13.73
N LEU A 8 50.49 -3.86 14.67
CA LEU A 8 49.27 -4.61 14.36
C LEU A 8 48.27 -3.67 13.66
N ARG A 9 48.01 -3.87 12.37
CA ARG A 9 46.92 -3.18 11.66
C ARG A 9 45.63 -3.98 11.86
N THR A 10 44.77 -3.51 12.76
CA THR A 10 43.38 -3.98 12.90
C THR A 10 42.59 -3.52 11.67
N SER A 11 42.19 -4.46 10.81
CA SER A 11 41.26 -4.16 9.71
C SER A 11 39.85 -3.99 10.28
N LEU A 12 39.31 -2.78 10.21
CA LEU A 12 37.91 -2.50 10.49
C LEU A 12 37.08 -3.02 9.30
N LEU A 13 36.47 -4.20 9.42
CA LEU A 13 35.40 -4.60 8.50
C LEU A 13 34.19 -3.72 8.79
N HIS A 14 33.90 -2.77 7.91
CA HIS A 14 32.64 -2.05 7.88
C HIS A 14 31.57 -3.00 7.33
N ALA A 15 30.75 -3.55 8.21
CA ALA A 15 29.48 -4.16 7.80
C ALA A 15 28.60 -3.05 7.23
N ALA A 16 28.39 -3.07 5.91
CA ALA A 16 27.43 -2.18 5.26
C ALA A 16 26.03 -2.58 5.71
N LEU A 17 25.44 -1.78 6.60
CA LEU A 17 24.03 -1.83 6.91
C LEU A 17 23.27 -1.37 5.66
N PHE A 18 22.75 -2.32 4.87
CA PHE A 18 21.86 -2.04 3.74
C PHE A 18 20.55 -1.48 4.30
N THR A 19 20.46 -0.16 4.45
CA THR A 19 19.16 0.51 4.52
C THR A 19 18.58 0.45 3.11
N ALA A 20 17.67 -0.49 2.86
CA ALA A 20 16.85 -0.46 1.67
C ALA A 20 16.04 0.84 1.70
N THR A 21 16.43 1.81 0.87
CA THR A 21 15.59 2.98 0.58
C THR A 21 14.31 2.44 -0.03
N ALA A 22 13.19 2.58 0.69
CA ALA A 22 11.87 2.30 0.13
C ALA A 22 11.72 3.11 -1.17
N ALA A 23 11.36 2.45 -2.27
CA ALA A 23 10.96 3.16 -3.47
C ALA A 23 9.77 4.04 -3.09
N SER A 24 9.90 5.37 -3.20
CA SER A 24 8.75 6.26 -3.05
C SER A 24 8.05 6.34 -4.40
N GLY A 25 7.04 5.51 -4.60
CA GLY A 25 6.15 5.60 -5.75
C GLY A 25 5.42 6.94 -5.80
N ALA A 26 5.02 7.36 -7.00
CA ALA A 26 4.09 8.48 -7.12
C ALA A 26 2.74 8.03 -6.55
N GLU A 27 2.07 8.92 -5.82
CA GLU A 27 0.72 8.64 -5.33
C GLU A 27 -0.30 9.15 -6.35
N VAL A 28 -1.22 8.27 -6.75
CA VAL A 28 -2.22 8.53 -7.78
C VAL A 28 -3.60 8.37 -7.15
N TYR A 29 -4.38 9.44 -7.16
CA TYR A 29 -5.62 9.51 -6.41
C TYR A 29 -6.84 9.15 -7.25
N PHE A 30 -7.77 8.41 -6.65
CA PHE A 30 -9.06 8.11 -7.25
C PHE A 30 -9.90 9.39 -7.33
N ASN A 31 -10.45 9.68 -8.51
CA ASN A 31 -11.31 10.84 -8.75
C ASN A 31 -12.73 10.55 -8.27
N THR A 32 -13.29 11.48 -7.52
CA THR A 32 -14.51 11.26 -6.77
C THR A 32 -15.76 11.71 -7.53
N VAL A 33 -15.58 12.46 -8.62
CA VAL A 33 -16.62 12.77 -9.62
C VAL A 33 -16.86 11.56 -10.53
N ALA A 34 -15.95 10.59 -10.55
CA ALA A 34 -16.06 9.36 -11.34
C ALA A 34 -17.01 8.30 -10.76
N LEU A 35 -17.64 8.57 -9.61
CA LEU A 35 -18.57 7.68 -8.90
C LEU A 35 -19.88 7.35 -9.67
N THR A 36 -20.05 7.83 -10.89
CA THR A 36 -21.03 7.20 -11.81
C THR A 36 -20.60 5.78 -12.20
N THR A 37 -19.34 5.42 -11.96
CA THR A 37 -18.78 4.11 -12.22
C THR A 37 -18.11 3.55 -10.96
N THR A 38 -18.36 2.27 -10.67
CA THR A 38 -17.80 1.55 -9.51
C THR A 38 -16.54 0.79 -9.89
N GLU A 39 -15.73 1.29 -10.83
CA GLU A 39 -14.61 0.56 -11.43
C GLU A 39 -13.28 1.29 -11.19
N VAL A 40 -12.26 0.59 -10.68
CA VAL A 40 -10.96 1.21 -10.38
C VAL A 40 -9.97 1.12 -11.53
N THR A 41 -10.22 0.30 -12.54
CA THR A 41 -9.29 0.06 -13.66
C THR A 41 -9.47 1.01 -14.85
N THR A 42 -10.49 1.87 -14.83
CA THR A 42 -10.70 2.90 -15.85
C THR A 42 -9.86 4.15 -15.55
N PRO A 43 -8.93 4.58 -16.43
CA PRO A 43 -8.04 5.73 -16.17
C PRO A 43 -8.78 7.04 -15.90
N ALA A 44 -9.92 7.27 -16.55
CA ALA A 44 -10.75 8.46 -16.34
C ALA A 44 -11.27 8.59 -14.90
N ASN A 45 -11.23 7.51 -14.12
CA ASN A 45 -11.65 7.48 -12.72
C ASN A 45 -10.54 7.88 -11.76
N TRP A 46 -9.37 8.28 -12.26
CA TRP A 46 -8.26 8.77 -11.46
C TRP A 46 -7.99 10.23 -11.76
N VAL A 47 -7.44 10.94 -10.79
CA VAL A 47 -7.06 12.35 -10.95
C VAL A 47 -6.06 12.47 -12.11
N GLY A 48 -6.32 13.41 -13.01
CA GLY A 48 -5.52 13.58 -14.23
C GLY A 48 -5.76 12.53 -15.32
N GLY A 49 -6.69 11.59 -15.13
CA GLY A 49 -6.99 10.56 -16.13
C GLY A 49 -5.91 9.48 -16.23
N VAL A 50 -5.11 9.30 -15.18
CA VAL A 50 -3.96 8.38 -15.17
C VAL A 50 -4.23 7.24 -14.19
N PHE A 51 -4.31 6.01 -14.70
CA PHE A 51 -4.41 4.81 -13.87
C PHE A 51 -3.04 4.49 -13.21
N PRO A 52 -2.98 4.20 -11.88
CA PRO A 52 -1.74 3.88 -11.21
C PRO A 52 -1.05 2.63 -11.76
N GLY A 53 0.24 2.74 -12.05
CA GLY A 53 1.08 1.65 -12.50
C GLY A 53 1.75 0.88 -11.36
N THR A 54 2.67 -0.02 -11.74
CA THR A 54 3.39 -0.90 -10.79
C THR A 54 4.29 -0.16 -9.80
N GLY A 55 4.71 1.06 -10.15
CA GLY A 55 5.54 1.91 -9.32
C GLY A 55 4.74 2.88 -8.45
N ASP A 56 3.41 2.88 -8.53
CA ASP A 56 2.57 3.91 -7.94
C ASP A 56 1.78 3.40 -6.73
N ILE A 57 1.44 4.32 -5.84
CA ILE A 57 0.51 4.07 -4.74
C ILE A 57 -0.88 4.49 -5.21
N ALA A 58 -1.82 3.55 -5.18
CA ALA A 58 -3.22 3.84 -5.44
C ALA A 58 -3.87 4.43 -4.18
N GLY A 59 -4.28 5.69 -4.27
CA GLY A 59 -4.78 6.49 -3.15
C GLY A 59 -6.28 6.78 -3.23
N TRP A 60 -6.98 6.57 -2.13
CA TRP A 60 -8.33 7.09 -1.88
C TRP A 60 -8.23 8.02 -0.67
N MET A 61 -8.30 9.32 -0.91
CA MET A 61 -8.16 10.34 0.13
C MET A 61 -9.33 11.32 0.05
N THR A 62 -9.79 11.87 1.17
CA THR A 62 -10.41 13.22 1.15
C THR A 62 -9.39 14.25 1.57
N ASP A 63 -9.54 15.43 1.01
CA ASP A 63 -8.65 16.54 1.27
C ASP A 63 -9.06 17.26 2.55
N ALA A 64 -8.25 17.20 3.60
CA ALA A 64 -8.31 18.18 4.68
C ALA A 64 -7.46 19.44 4.39
N ASP A 65 -6.72 19.49 3.26
CA ASP A 65 -5.82 20.57 2.85
C ASP A 65 -6.22 21.19 1.49
N PRO A 66 -6.96 22.31 1.47
CA PRO A 66 -7.60 22.88 0.26
C PRO A 66 -6.68 23.24 -0.92
N VAL A 67 -5.36 23.03 -0.82
CA VAL A 67 -4.36 23.35 -1.83
C VAL A 67 -4.05 22.16 -2.76
N THR A 68 -4.31 20.90 -2.38
CA THR A 68 -3.69 19.77 -3.09
C THR A 68 -4.66 18.87 -3.87
N ALA A 69 -5.95 18.77 -3.51
CA ALA A 69 -6.89 17.87 -4.21
C ALA A 69 -8.24 18.50 -4.60
N GLY A 70 -8.38 19.83 -4.55
CA GLY A 70 -9.51 20.53 -5.21
C GLY A 70 -10.91 20.14 -4.70
N GLY A 71 -11.04 19.73 -3.44
CA GLY A 71 -12.33 19.37 -2.83
C GLY A 71 -12.92 18.05 -3.33
N GLN A 72 -12.08 17.14 -3.81
CA GLN A 72 -12.49 15.82 -4.29
C GLN A 72 -12.59 14.86 -3.10
N GLU A 73 -13.79 14.68 -2.54
CA GLU A 73 -14.00 13.76 -1.43
C GLU A 73 -14.22 12.31 -1.88
N SER A 74 -13.31 11.37 -1.57
CA SER A 74 -13.54 9.96 -1.90
C SER A 74 -14.71 9.42 -1.08
N ARG A 75 -15.87 9.21 -1.73
CA ARG A 75 -17.02 8.58 -1.07
C ARG A 75 -16.75 7.08 -0.94
N GLY A 76 -17.00 6.53 0.23
CA GLY A 76 -16.97 5.09 0.45
C GLY A 76 -17.93 4.33 -0.46
N GLY A 77 -17.93 3.01 -0.36
CA GLY A 77 -18.75 2.13 -1.17
C GLY A 77 -17.96 0.96 -1.76
N VAL A 78 -18.61 0.23 -2.67
CA VAL A 78 -18.01 -0.92 -3.35
C VAL A 78 -17.38 -0.46 -4.66
N LEU A 79 -16.09 -0.72 -4.80
CA LEU A 79 -15.26 -0.41 -5.95
C LEU A 79 -14.69 -1.72 -6.52
N THR A 80 -14.78 -1.88 -7.84
CA THR A 80 -14.47 -3.11 -8.56
C THR A 80 -13.16 -2.97 -9.33
N VAL A 81 -12.23 -3.87 -9.08
CA VAL A 81 -11.03 -4.10 -9.89
C VAL A 81 -11.44 -5.00 -11.06
N ALA A 82 -11.64 -4.46 -12.26
CA ALA A 82 -12.20 -5.25 -13.37
C ALA A 82 -11.17 -6.23 -13.96
N SER A 83 -9.90 -5.86 -13.99
CA SER A 83 -8.77 -6.68 -14.46
C SER A 83 -7.65 -6.73 -13.42
N PRO A 84 -6.78 -7.75 -13.39
CA PRO A 84 -5.67 -7.81 -12.45
C PRO A 84 -4.81 -6.54 -12.48
N VAL A 85 -4.40 -6.06 -11.31
CA VAL A 85 -3.58 -4.84 -11.16
C VAL A 85 -2.32 -5.13 -10.37
N THR A 86 -1.29 -4.33 -10.61
CA THR A 86 -0.07 -4.30 -9.81
C THR A 86 0.19 -2.87 -9.40
N TRP A 87 0.30 -2.64 -8.10
CA TRP A 87 0.59 -1.34 -7.51
C TRP A 87 1.76 -1.46 -6.55
N LEU A 88 2.48 -0.37 -6.33
CA LEU A 88 3.52 -0.34 -5.32
C LEU A 88 2.92 -0.45 -3.91
N GLY A 89 1.74 0.14 -3.70
CA GLY A 89 0.99 0.06 -2.46
C GLY A 89 -0.40 0.67 -2.57
N LEU A 90 -1.10 0.73 -1.43
CA LEU A 90 -2.40 1.36 -1.31
C LEU A 90 -2.41 2.38 -0.19
N ARG A 91 -3.14 3.47 -0.40
CA ARG A 91 -3.48 4.41 0.65
C ARG A 91 -4.99 4.62 0.67
N HIS A 92 -5.57 4.48 1.85
CA HIS A 92 -6.94 4.84 2.16
C HIS A 92 -6.90 5.80 3.33
N GLU A 93 -7.15 7.07 3.08
CA GLU A 93 -7.28 8.07 4.14
C GLU A 93 -8.62 8.76 3.98
N ASP A 94 -9.19 9.17 5.11
CA ASP A 94 -10.12 10.30 5.10
C ASP A 94 -11.41 10.10 4.27
N SER A 95 -11.81 8.89 3.87
CA SER A 95 -13.00 8.67 3.04
C SER A 95 -14.33 9.03 3.73
N VAL A 96 -15.33 9.45 2.93
CA VAL A 96 -16.70 9.61 3.43
C VAL A 96 -17.40 8.25 3.40
N GLY A 97 -17.08 7.43 4.40
CA GLY A 97 -17.67 6.11 4.64
C GLY A 97 -16.77 4.93 4.27
N ALA A 98 -17.11 3.75 4.80
CA ALA A 98 -16.40 2.50 4.54
C ALA A 98 -16.15 2.22 3.05
N MET A 99 -14.92 1.83 2.69
CA MET A 99 -14.54 1.43 1.34
C MET A 99 -14.42 -0.10 1.23
N THR A 100 -14.92 -0.66 0.12
CA THR A 100 -14.74 -2.07 -0.24
C THR A 100 -14.14 -2.20 -1.63
N LEU A 101 -12.95 -2.78 -1.75
CA LEU A 101 -12.41 -3.23 -3.03
C LEU A 101 -12.83 -4.69 -3.28
N THR A 102 -13.27 -5.00 -4.49
CA THR A 102 -13.67 -6.34 -4.93
C THR A 102 -13.26 -6.62 -6.38
N GLY A 103 -13.43 -7.85 -6.86
CA GLY A 103 -13.11 -8.25 -8.24
C GLY A 103 -11.74 -8.92 -8.40
N SER A 104 -11.04 -8.57 -9.48
CA SER A 104 -9.81 -9.22 -9.93
C SER A 104 -8.63 -9.06 -8.94
N PRO A 105 -7.61 -9.94 -8.98
CA PRO A 105 -6.49 -9.91 -8.03
C PRO A 105 -5.67 -8.60 -8.05
N ILE A 106 -5.07 -8.28 -6.90
CA ILE A 106 -4.15 -7.16 -6.71
C ILE A 106 -2.77 -7.72 -6.34
N THR A 107 -1.73 -7.25 -7.03
CA THR A 107 -0.33 -7.49 -6.64
C THR A 107 0.23 -6.24 -5.97
N LEU A 108 0.79 -6.37 -4.76
CA LEU A 108 1.36 -5.26 -4.00
C LEU A 108 2.89 -5.32 -3.96
N GLY A 109 3.51 -4.20 -4.33
CA GLY A 109 4.94 -3.92 -4.18
C GLY A 109 5.30 -3.47 -2.76
N ALA A 110 6.44 -2.81 -2.60
CA ALA A 110 7.07 -2.61 -1.28
C ALA A 110 6.45 -1.52 -0.38
N SER A 111 5.44 -0.77 -0.83
CA SER A 111 4.87 0.34 -0.03
C SER A 111 3.78 -0.10 0.95
N GLY A 112 3.27 -1.32 0.83
CA GLY A 112 2.27 -1.82 1.76
C GLY A 112 0.89 -1.18 1.58
N ILE A 113 0.12 -1.19 2.67
CA ILE A 113 -1.21 -0.58 2.75
C ILE A 113 -1.20 0.38 3.93
N THR A 114 -1.67 1.60 3.71
CA THR A 114 -1.90 2.58 4.77
C THR A 114 -3.37 2.92 4.82
N GLU A 115 -4.03 2.58 5.92
CA GLU A 115 -5.41 2.89 6.24
C GLU A 115 -5.40 3.87 7.42
N VAL A 116 -5.85 5.09 7.19
CA VAL A 116 -5.86 6.13 8.22
C VAL A 116 -7.26 6.73 8.32
N ARG A 117 -7.76 6.79 9.57
CA ARG A 117 -9.03 7.35 10.02
C ARG A 117 -10.22 6.38 10.04
N TRP A 118 -11.28 6.83 10.70
CA TRP A 118 -12.28 6.01 11.41
C TRP A 118 -13.10 5.03 10.56
N GLU A 119 -13.04 5.11 9.24
CA GLU A 119 -13.90 4.33 8.34
C GLU A 119 -13.26 2.98 7.96
N PRO A 120 -14.02 1.87 8.00
CA PRO A 120 -13.47 0.57 7.64
C PRO A 120 -12.98 0.49 6.19
N LEU A 121 -11.81 -0.13 6.01
CA LEU A 121 -11.34 -0.62 4.72
C LEU A 121 -11.67 -2.12 4.61
N THR A 122 -12.24 -2.55 3.49
CA THR A 122 -12.40 -3.97 3.15
C THR A 122 -11.77 -4.23 1.79
N ILE A 123 -10.92 -5.25 1.69
CA ILE A 123 -10.38 -5.74 0.42
C ILE A 123 -10.77 -7.20 0.28
N GLN A 124 -11.65 -7.48 -0.68
CA GLN A 124 -12.13 -8.83 -1.00
C GLN A 124 -11.32 -9.48 -2.12
N ASN A 125 -10.52 -8.71 -2.84
CA ASN A 125 -9.61 -9.19 -3.88
C ASN A 125 -8.59 -10.16 -3.29
N SER A 126 -8.20 -11.19 -4.05
CA SER A 126 -6.95 -11.91 -3.76
C SER A 126 -5.77 -10.95 -3.83
N ILE A 127 -4.85 -11.05 -2.88
CA ILE A 127 -3.68 -10.20 -2.79
C ILE A 127 -2.42 -11.06 -2.93
N THR A 128 -1.55 -10.72 -3.88
CA THR A 128 -0.20 -11.30 -3.98
C THR A 128 0.82 -10.29 -3.47
N LEU A 129 1.62 -10.71 -2.48
CA LEU A 129 2.72 -9.90 -1.94
C LEU A 129 3.95 -10.11 -2.84
N ALA A 130 4.34 -9.07 -3.59
CA ALA A 130 5.55 -9.08 -4.42
C ALA A 130 6.78 -8.52 -3.69
N ALA A 131 6.59 -8.04 -2.45
CA ALA A 131 7.62 -7.57 -1.54
C ALA A 131 7.15 -7.71 -0.08
N SER A 132 8.06 -7.59 0.88
CA SER A 132 7.71 -7.51 2.30
C SER A 132 6.75 -6.35 2.54
N GLN A 133 5.66 -6.63 3.26
CA GLN A 133 4.59 -5.67 3.47
C GLN A 133 4.59 -5.15 4.90
N THR A 134 4.29 -3.86 5.05
CA THR A 134 3.77 -3.30 6.29
C THR A 134 2.37 -2.75 6.01
N TRP A 135 1.36 -3.30 6.68
CA TRP A 135 0.01 -2.78 6.62
C TRP A 135 -0.27 -2.00 7.91
N THR A 136 -0.40 -0.69 7.75
CA THR A 136 -0.67 0.24 8.84
C THR A 136 -2.15 0.58 8.81
N ASN A 137 -2.87 0.31 9.89
CA ASN A 137 -4.28 0.69 9.99
C ASN A 137 -4.62 1.23 11.37
N THR A 138 -5.50 2.22 11.41
CA THR A 138 -5.96 2.90 12.64
C THR A 138 -7.42 2.58 12.96
N ALA A 139 -8.22 2.24 11.96
CA ALA A 139 -9.57 1.71 12.10
C ALA A 139 -9.61 0.20 11.80
N VAL A 140 -10.77 -0.32 11.40
CA VAL A 140 -10.94 -1.72 11.01
C VAL A 140 -10.48 -1.89 9.56
N PHE A 141 -9.54 -2.80 9.33
CA PHE A 141 -9.17 -3.26 8.00
C PHE A 141 -9.46 -4.75 7.85
N ASN A 142 -10.36 -5.10 6.93
CA ASN A 142 -10.70 -6.47 6.59
C ASN A 142 -10.04 -6.85 5.25
N ALA A 143 -9.01 -7.68 5.27
CA ALA A 143 -8.47 -8.34 4.08
C ALA A 143 -9.12 -9.72 3.98
N THR A 144 -10.24 -9.83 3.26
CA THR A 144 -11.03 -11.07 3.19
C THR A 144 -10.70 -11.92 1.97
N GLY A 145 -10.00 -11.41 0.97
CA GLY A 145 -9.42 -12.25 -0.09
C GLY A 145 -8.25 -13.11 0.41
N VAL A 146 -7.85 -14.11 -0.39
CA VAL A 146 -6.65 -14.91 -0.10
C VAL A 146 -5.40 -14.05 -0.28
N ILE A 147 -4.57 -13.94 0.75
CA ILE A 147 -3.23 -13.36 0.69
C ILE A 147 -2.23 -14.48 0.36
N SER A 148 -1.38 -14.24 -0.63
CA SER A 148 -0.37 -15.19 -1.11
C SER A 148 0.98 -14.52 -1.39
N GLY A 149 2.05 -15.31 -1.48
CA GLY A 149 3.37 -14.85 -1.90
C GLY A 149 4.50 -15.30 -0.95
N GLY A 150 5.73 -15.02 -1.35
CA GLY A 150 6.94 -15.41 -0.61
C GLY A 150 7.45 -14.40 0.43
N PHE A 151 6.60 -13.43 0.78
CA PHE A 151 7.01 -12.28 1.60
C PHE A 151 6.18 -12.17 2.87
N GLY A 152 6.79 -11.62 3.92
CA GLY A 152 6.15 -11.41 5.21
C GLY A 152 5.16 -10.23 5.20
N LEU A 153 4.13 -10.35 6.02
CA LEU A 153 3.18 -9.29 6.35
C LEU A 153 3.39 -8.83 7.79
N THR A 154 3.76 -7.56 7.98
CA THR A 154 3.82 -6.91 9.29
C THR A 154 2.60 -6.02 9.48
N LYS A 155 1.87 -6.20 10.58
CA LYS A 155 0.79 -5.30 11.00
C LYS A 155 1.34 -4.16 11.85
N SER A 156 0.93 -2.94 11.52
CA SER A 156 1.31 -1.69 12.16
C SER A 156 0.06 -0.86 12.47
N GLY A 157 0.17 0.11 13.38
CA GLY A 157 -0.94 0.98 13.79
C GLY A 157 -1.89 0.34 14.81
N SER A 158 -2.70 1.19 15.45
CA SER A 158 -3.56 0.84 16.59
C SER A 158 -4.88 0.13 16.21
N GLY A 159 -5.21 0.07 14.92
CA GLY A 159 -6.45 -0.52 14.42
C GLY A 159 -6.42 -2.06 14.40
N VAL A 160 -7.55 -2.65 14.01
CA VAL A 160 -7.71 -4.10 13.87
C VAL A 160 -7.51 -4.50 12.42
N LEU A 161 -6.61 -5.46 12.17
CA LEU A 161 -6.52 -6.14 10.88
C LEU A 161 -7.17 -7.51 11.01
N THR A 162 -8.24 -7.74 10.26
CA THR A 162 -8.84 -9.07 10.09
C THR A 162 -8.35 -9.64 8.77
N VAL A 163 -7.57 -10.70 8.84
CA VAL A 163 -7.17 -11.49 7.68
C VAL A 163 -8.11 -12.69 7.57
N GLY A 164 -8.85 -12.77 6.47
CA GLY A 164 -9.79 -13.84 6.18
C GLY A 164 -9.15 -14.99 5.40
N ASN A 165 -9.93 -16.06 5.20
CA ASN A 165 -9.61 -17.22 4.37
C ASN A 165 -8.28 -17.94 4.71
N ALA A 166 -8.00 -19.02 3.98
CA ALA A 166 -6.74 -19.75 4.09
C ALA A 166 -5.67 -19.03 3.24
N ASN A 167 -4.75 -18.35 3.91
CA ASN A 167 -3.65 -17.62 3.27
C ASN A 167 -2.47 -18.53 3.00
N THR A 168 -1.74 -18.27 1.91
CA THR A 168 -0.64 -19.13 1.43
C THR A 168 0.67 -18.36 1.37
N TYR A 169 1.39 -18.32 2.49
CA TYR A 169 2.73 -17.75 2.60
C TYR A 169 3.78 -18.86 2.39
N THR A 170 4.87 -18.57 1.69
CA THR A 170 5.96 -19.53 1.41
C THR A 170 7.31 -18.98 1.79
#